data_AF-A0A9X8J018-F1
#
_entry.id   AF-A0A9X8J018-F1
#
_cell.length_a   1.000
_cell.length_b   1.000
_cell.length_c   1.000
_cell.angle_alpha   90.00
_cell.angle_beta   90.00
_cell.angle_gamma   90.00
#
_symmetry.space_group_name_H-M   'P 1'
#
loop_
_entity.id
_entity.type
_entity.pdbx_description
1 polymer ?
#
loop_
_entity_poly.entity_id
_entity_poly.type
_entity_poly.pdbx_seq_one_letter_code
_entity_poly.pdbx_strand_id
1 'polypeptide(L)'
;MWNIKEEDLDGFRVTCSSRLSPEGALGFMIGTIVYVSVMMFFLIGTLVTFGWDYYTSLFEKTIVKIELVLYSLQIIFLILYSFPKARFKFQEFQTIVVLLYAFQLGTILFTALILPGMSDYTIDGITLVYVGFLFLGAVIVHIVTTIDTFKQASEGAFSMNERSTSFFSKTKGTMMKVASIYALILLILIYFHNDYTFDTFIGYVIGTVLMYAVAIGAAEFQLLAYCRFKFKSFNMTWEEDERMRKRNTKSKTKSK
;
A
#
# COMPACT_ATOMS: atom_id res chain seq x y z
N MET A 1 11.56 -16.14 -15.81
CA MET A 1 10.97 -14.83 -16.11
C MET A 1 9.62 -15.08 -16.80
N TRP A 2 8.53 -14.50 -16.29
CA TRP A 2 7.17 -14.76 -16.80
C TRP A 2 7.01 -14.24 -18.23
N ASN A 3 6.48 -15.05 -19.14
CA ASN A 3 6.26 -14.65 -20.53
C ASN A 3 4.94 -13.89 -20.71
N ILE A 4 4.82 -12.74 -20.05
CA ILE A 4 3.62 -11.89 -20.13
C ILE A 4 3.64 -11.12 -21.46
N LYS A 5 2.58 -11.28 -22.25
CA LYS A 5 2.33 -10.54 -23.48
C LYS A 5 1.37 -9.38 -23.24
N GLU A 6 1.45 -8.36 -24.08
CA GLU A 6 0.61 -7.16 -23.95
C GLU A 6 -0.87 -7.46 -24.23
N GLU A 7 -1.16 -8.32 -25.21
CA GLU A 7 -2.51 -8.78 -25.59
C GLU A 7 -3.27 -9.49 -24.44
N ASP A 8 -2.53 -10.06 -23.50
CA ASP A 8 -3.08 -10.76 -22.34
C ASP A 8 -3.46 -9.80 -21.19
N LEU A 9 -3.25 -8.49 -21.37
CA LEU A 9 -3.41 -7.46 -20.33
C LEU A 9 -4.43 -6.38 -20.68
N ASP A 10 -5.21 -6.53 -21.76
CA ASP A 10 -6.15 -5.48 -22.19
C ASP A 10 -7.17 -5.09 -21.11
N GLY A 11 -7.71 -6.07 -20.38
CA GLY A 11 -8.63 -5.82 -19.26
C GLY A 11 -7.93 -5.16 -18.07
N PHE A 12 -6.69 -5.55 -17.78
CA PHE A 12 -5.86 -4.86 -16.79
C PHE A 12 -5.60 -3.41 -17.19
N ARG A 13 -5.26 -3.16 -18.46
CA ARG A 13 -5.02 -1.82 -18.99
C ARG A 13 -6.24 -0.91 -18.86
N VAL A 14 -7.45 -1.42 -19.13
CA VAL A 14 -8.70 -0.68 -18.90
C VAL A 14 -8.86 -0.33 -17.41
N THR A 15 -8.64 -1.30 -16.52
CA THR A 15 -8.69 -1.06 -15.06
C THR A 15 -7.65 -0.02 -14.63
N CYS A 16 -6.42 -0.12 -15.13
CA CYS A 16 -5.35 0.83 -14.85
C CYS A 16 -5.62 2.22 -15.42
N SER A 17 -6.25 2.32 -16.59
CA SER A 17 -6.58 3.61 -17.21
C SER A 17 -7.64 4.39 -16.43
N SER A 18 -8.43 3.70 -15.60
CA SER A 18 -9.41 4.32 -14.71
C SER A 18 -8.85 4.51 -13.30
N ARG A 19 -8.79 3.44 -12.50
CA ARG A 19 -8.47 3.48 -11.06
C ARG A 19 -7.00 3.74 -10.76
N LEU A 20 -6.10 3.22 -11.59
CA LEU A 20 -4.65 3.33 -11.39
C LEU A 20 -3.99 4.28 -12.40
N SER A 21 -4.78 5.22 -12.92
CA SER A 21 -4.30 6.26 -13.83
C SER A 21 -3.29 7.13 -13.09
N PRO A 22 -2.47 7.94 -13.78
CA PRO A 22 -1.59 8.89 -13.10
C PRO A 22 -2.37 9.76 -12.09
N GLU A 23 -3.59 10.18 -12.43
CA GLU A 23 -4.49 10.91 -11.52
C GLU A 23 -4.99 10.05 -10.35
N GLY A 24 -5.41 8.81 -10.59
CA GLY A 24 -5.82 7.88 -9.54
C GLY A 24 -4.69 7.56 -8.56
N ALA A 25 -3.46 7.40 -9.07
CA ALA A 25 -2.26 7.24 -8.27
C ALA A 25 -1.98 8.47 -7.39
N LEU A 26 -2.17 9.69 -7.91
CA LEU A 26 -2.10 10.90 -7.07
C LEU A 26 -3.19 10.90 -5.99
N GLY A 27 -4.42 10.50 -6.33
CA GLY A 27 -5.50 10.36 -5.35
C GLY A 27 -5.13 9.41 -4.21
N PHE A 28 -4.56 8.26 -4.52
CA PHE A 28 -4.04 7.32 -3.53
C PHE A 28 -2.91 7.94 -2.67
N MET A 29 -1.98 8.66 -3.30
CA MET A 29 -0.91 9.37 -2.59
C MET A 29 -1.46 10.42 -1.60
N ILE A 30 -2.45 11.22 -2.02
CA ILE A 30 -3.10 12.21 -1.15
C ILE A 30 -3.78 11.52 0.03
N GLY A 31 -4.60 10.50 -0.23
CA GLY A 31 -5.32 9.77 0.82
C GLY A 31 -4.38 9.11 1.83
N THR A 32 -3.28 8.53 1.34
CA THR A 32 -2.24 7.94 2.19
C THR A 32 -1.54 8.99 3.04
N ILE A 33 -1.18 10.15 2.46
CA ILE A 33 -0.56 11.24 3.23
C ILE A 33 -1.48 11.71 4.33
N VAL A 34 -2.77 11.94 4.04
CA VAL A 34 -3.73 12.37 5.08
C VAL A 34 -3.78 11.37 6.23
N TYR A 35 -3.80 10.07 5.94
CA TYR A 35 -3.80 9.03 6.96
C TYR A 35 -2.48 8.98 7.77
N VAL A 36 -1.34 8.91 7.07
CA VAL A 36 0.00 8.83 7.68
C VAL A 36 0.31 10.09 8.50
N SER A 37 -0.12 11.27 8.04
CA SER A 37 0.06 12.55 8.74
C SER A 37 -0.54 12.55 10.15
N VAL A 38 -1.63 11.83 10.41
CA VAL A 38 -2.22 11.74 11.76
C VAL A 38 -1.24 11.06 12.72
N MET A 39 -0.65 9.93 12.32
CA MET A 39 0.34 9.23 13.15
C MET A 39 1.65 10.00 13.25
N MET A 40 2.09 10.60 12.14
CA MET A 40 3.31 11.42 12.11
C MET A 40 3.18 12.68 12.97
N PHE A 41 1.99 13.26 13.12
CA PHE A 41 1.76 14.38 14.03
C PHE A 41 2.12 14.01 15.48
N PHE A 42 1.70 12.84 15.95
CA PHE A 42 2.06 12.36 17.30
C PHE A 42 3.55 12.05 17.40
N LEU A 43 4.13 11.33 16.43
CA LEU A 43 5.56 10.98 16.45
C LEU A 43 6.47 12.21 16.43
N ILE A 44 6.18 13.19 15.56
CA ILE A 44 6.91 14.46 15.48
C ILE A 44 6.65 15.30 16.74
N GLY A 45 5.40 15.35 17.23
CA GLY A 45 5.04 16.04 18.47
C GLY A 45 5.85 15.54 19.66
N THR A 46 5.89 14.22 19.86
CA THR A 46 6.72 13.57 20.89
C THR A 46 8.20 13.92 20.74
N LEU A 47 8.73 13.87 19.51
CA LEU A 47 10.13 14.21 19.25
C LEU A 47 10.44 15.68 19.55
N VAL A 48 9.54 16.60 19.23
CA VAL A 48 9.71 18.05 19.48
C VAL A 48 9.58 18.36 20.97
N THR A 49 8.65 17.71 21.68
CA THR A 49 8.39 17.98 23.11
C THR A 49 9.41 17.33 24.03
N PHE A 50 9.81 16.08 23.75
CA PHE A 50 10.64 15.28 24.66
C PHE A 50 12.04 14.98 24.12
N GLY A 51 12.32 15.29 22.85
CA GLY A 51 13.62 15.06 22.24
C GLY A 51 13.89 13.59 21.90
N TRP A 52 15.10 13.32 21.37
CA TRP A 52 15.52 11.97 20.95
C TRP A 52 15.74 11.00 22.12
N ASP A 53 15.96 11.52 23.32
CA ASP A 53 16.20 10.71 24.52
C ASP A 53 14.93 10.04 25.04
N TYR A 54 13.76 10.47 24.56
CA TYR A 54 12.48 9.81 24.80
C TYR A 54 12.45 8.37 24.29
N TYR A 55 13.06 8.13 23.12
CA TYR A 55 13.20 6.79 22.56
C TYR A 55 14.45 6.15 23.15
N THR A 56 14.29 5.11 23.96
CA THR A 56 15.39 4.59 24.79
C THR A 56 16.18 3.50 24.09
N SER A 57 15.51 2.68 23.27
CA SER A 57 16.15 1.58 22.56
C SER A 57 16.69 1.99 21.18
N LEU A 58 17.73 1.28 20.70
CA LEU A 58 18.21 1.44 19.32
C LEU A 58 17.14 1.11 18.30
N PHE A 59 16.27 0.15 18.62
CA PHE A 59 15.15 -0.26 17.79
C PHE A 59 14.16 0.88 17.58
N GLU A 60 13.67 1.51 18.66
CA GLU A 60 12.76 2.66 18.58
C GLU A 60 13.38 3.81 17.77
N LYS A 61 14.62 4.19 18.10
CA LYS A 61 15.34 5.27 17.38
C LYS A 61 15.47 4.96 15.88
N THR A 62 15.68 3.70 15.53
CA THR A 62 15.80 3.27 14.13
C THR A 62 14.46 3.38 13.40
N ILE A 63 13.39 2.90 14.01
CA ILE A 63 12.04 3.00 13.45
C ILE A 63 11.63 4.46 13.25
N VAL A 64 11.80 5.30 14.27
CA VAL A 64 11.49 6.73 14.18
C VAL A 64 12.26 7.40 13.03
N LYS A 65 13.55 7.09 12.87
CA LYS A 65 14.34 7.60 11.73
C LYS A 65 13.80 7.12 10.39
N ILE A 66 13.45 5.83 10.26
CA ILE A 66 12.89 5.27 9.03
C ILE A 66 11.57 5.97 8.69
N GLU A 67 10.65 6.12 9.65
CA GLU A 67 9.36 6.77 9.40
C GLU A 67 9.50 8.24 9.00
N LEU A 68 10.41 8.98 9.65
CA LEU A 68 10.71 10.37 9.27
C LEU A 68 11.26 10.46 7.84
N VAL A 69 12.16 9.55 7.45
CA VAL A 69 12.70 9.50 6.09
C VAL A 69 11.61 9.14 5.08
N LEU A 70 10.83 8.10 5.34
CA LEU A 70 9.74 7.68 4.46
C LEU A 70 8.72 8.80 4.28
N TYR A 71 8.27 9.42 5.38
CA TYR A 71 7.29 10.51 5.34
C TYR A 71 7.84 11.74 4.60
N SER A 72 9.12 12.09 4.81
CA SER A 72 9.76 13.18 4.08
C SER A 72 9.81 12.91 2.58
N LEU A 73 10.17 11.68 2.18
CA LEU A 73 10.16 11.26 0.78
C LEU A 73 8.75 11.32 0.19
N GLN A 74 7.73 10.89 0.93
CA GLN A 74 6.34 11.02 0.49
C GLN A 74 5.98 12.48 0.23
N ILE A 75 6.25 13.41 1.15
CA ILE A 75 5.96 14.83 0.94
C ILE A 75 6.65 15.36 -0.33
N ILE A 76 7.93 15.06 -0.53
CA ILE A 76 8.69 15.48 -1.71
C ILE A 76 8.03 14.97 -2.99
N PHE A 77 7.68 13.67 -3.05
CA PHE A 77 7.04 13.10 -4.22
C PHE A 77 5.62 13.61 -4.43
N LEU A 78 4.85 13.87 -3.37
CA LEU A 78 3.52 14.47 -3.48
C LEU A 78 3.61 15.84 -4.17
N ILE A 79 4.56 16.68 -3.76
CA ILE A 79 4.79 17.99 -4.38
C ILE A 79 5.16 17.83 -5.86
N LEU A 80 6.10 16.94 -6.17
CA LEU A 80 6.50 16.66 -7.56
C LEU A 80 5.33 16.22 -8.44
N TYR A 81 4.50 15.29 -7.94
CA TYR A 81 3.39 14.70 -8.68
C TYR A 81 2.11 15.55 -8.67
N SER A 82 2.07 16.60 -7.86
CA SER A 82 0.99 17.59 -7.91
C SER A 82 0.98 18.34 -9.24
N PHE A 83 2.14 18.52 -9.89
CA PHE A 83 2.22 19.11 -11.22
C PHE A 83 1.76 18.12 -12.30
N PRO A 84 0.66 18.39 -13.04
CA PRO A 84 0.11 17.41 -13.96
C PRO A 84 1.10 16.97 -15.06
N LYS A 85 1.83 17.90 -15.67
CA LYS A 85 2.83 17.54 -16.70
C LYS A 85 3.94 16.65 -16.16
N ALA A 86 4.43 16.90 -14.94
CA ALA A 86 5.44 16.07 -14.31
C ALA A 86 4.90 14.67 -14.04
N ARG A 87 3.64 14.56 -13.62
CA ARG A 87 2.99 13.29 -13.32
C ARG A 87 2.90 12.35 -14.50
N PHE A 88 2.41 12.83 -15.64
CA PHE A 88 2.31 12.02 -16.85
C PHE A 88 3.71 11.75 -17.46
N LYS A 89 4.65 12.70 -17.32
CA LYS A 89 6.03 12.50 -17.77
C LYS A 89 6.79 11.45 -16.97
N PHE A 90 6.62 11.40 -15.65
CA PHE A 90 7.33 10.50 -14.74
C PHE A 90 6.43 9.39 -14.20
N GLN A 91 5.47 8.93 -15.01
CA GLN A 91 4.44 7.97 -14.60
C GLN A 91 4.98 6.57 -14.32
N GLU A 92 6.09 6.16 -14.95
CA GLU A 92 6.79 4.91 -14.64
C GLU A 92 7.32 4.96 -13.20
N PHE A 93 8.11 5.99 -12.88
CA PHE A 93 8.64 6.21 -11.54
C PHE A 93 7.53 6.42 -10.49
N GLN A 94 6.39 7.01 -10.89
CA GLN A 94 5.24 7.21 -10.01
C GLN A 94 4.72 5.87 -9.45
N THR A 95 4.77 4.79 -10.24
CA THR A 95 4.31 3.47 -9.76
C THR A 95 5.22 2.89 -8.67
N ILE A 96 6.52 3.16 -8.74
CA ILE A 96 7.47 2.79 -7.67
C ILE A 96 7.18 3.62 -6.42
N VAL A 97 6.94 4.92 -6.58
CA VAL A 97 6.55 5.79 -5.47
C VAL A 97 5.24 5.31 -4.82
N VAL A 98 4.24 4.89 -5.59
CA VAL A 98 3.00 4.31 -5.05
C VAL A 98 3.27 3.08 -4.18
N LEU A 99 4.26 2.24 -4.53
CA LEU A 99 4.65 1.11 -3.68
C LEU A 99 5.27 1.55 -2.35
N LEU A 100 6.09 2.62 -2.36
CA LEU A 100 6.62 3.22 -1.13
C LEU A 100 5.48 3.75 -0.24
N TYR A 101 4.50 4.40 -0.84
CA TYR A 101 3.30 4.86 -0.14
C TYR A 101 2.49 3.72 0.46
N ALA A 102 2.26 2.66 -0.32
CA ALA A 102 1.58 1.46 0.16
C ALA A 102 2.33 0.81 1.33
N PHE A 103 3.67 0.71 1.26
CA PHE A 103 4.46 0.15 2.35
C PHE A 103 4.23 0.92 3.65
N GLN A 104 4.41 2.25 3.65
CA GLN A 104 4.23 3.04 4.87
C GLN A 104 2.76 3.05 5.35
N LEU A 105 1.78 3.08 4.43
CA LEU A 105 0.36 2.96 4.78
C LEU A 105 0.08 1.65 5.54
N GLY A 106 0.70 0.54 5.12
CA GLY A 106 0.53 -0.76 5.74
C GLY A 106 1.19 -0.89 7.11
N THR A 107 2.25 -0.12 7.40
CA THR A 107 3.06 -0.29 8.61
C THR A 107 2.86 0.80 9.67
N ILE A 108 2.46 2.01 9.29
CA ILE A 108 2.48 3.18 10.18
C ILE A 108 1.66 3.00 11.47
N LEU A 109 0.52 2.31 11.41
CA LEU A 109 -0.32 2.09 12.60
C LEU A 109 0.35 1.14 13.59
N PHE A 110 1.08 0.13 13.13
CA PHE A 110 1.88 -0.71 14.02
C PHE A 110 3.05 0.07 14.60
N THR A 111 3.72 0.91 13.81
CA THR A 111 4.75 1.82 14.32
C THR A 111 4.18 2.69 15.43
N ALA A 112 2.95 3.19 15.26
CA ALA A 112 2.27 3.98 16.28
C ALA A 112 1.99 3.17 17.55
N LEU A 113 1.55 1.92 17.43
CA LEU A 113 1.26 1.07 18.57
C LEU A 113 2.52 0.63 19.32
N ILE A 114 3.65 0.44 18.63
CA ILE A 114 4.88 -0.09 19.25
C ILE A 114 5.78 0.96 19.90
N LEU A 115 5.65 2.22 19.53
CA LEU A 115 6.48 3.29 20.09
C LEU A 115 5.90 3.80 21.43
N PRO A 116 6.77 4.11 22.41
CA PRO A 116 6.33 4.67 23.68
C PRO A 116 5.57 5.98 23.48
N GLY A 117 4.60 6.28 24.35
CA GLY A 117 3.85 7.55 24.35
C GLY A 117 2.66 7.63 23.41
N MET A 118 2.43 6.60 22.59
CA MET A 118 1.20 6.45 21.79
C MET A 118 0.25 5.39 22.36
N SER A 119 0.69 4.59 23.32
CA SER A 119 -0.17 3.81 24.21
C SER A 119 0.33 3.91 25.66
N ASP A 120 -0.57 3.74 26.63
CA ASP A 120 -0.25 3.76 28.07
C ASP A 120 0.51 2.50 28.52
N TYR A 121 0.84 1.60 27.60
CA TYR A 121 1.48 0.32 27.88
C TYR A 121 2.95 0.34 27.49
N THR A 122 3.80 -0.12 28.40
CA THR A 122 5.18 -0.49 28.08
C THR A 122 5.17 -1.76 27.25
N ILE A 123 5.76 -1.72 26.06
CA ILE A 123 5.79 -2.88 25.18
C ILE A 123 6.97 -3.76 25.54
N ASP A 124 6.66 -4.97 25.96
CA ASP A 124 7.67 -5.95 26.27
C ASP A 124 8.20 -6.66 25.02
N GLY A 125 9.32 -7.36 25.18
CA GLY A 125 9.98 -8.03 24.06
C GLY A 125 9.11 -9.10 23.39
N ILE A 126 8.21 -9.76 24.14
CA ILE A 126 7.35 -10.81 23.62
C ILE A 126 6.29 -10.23 22.68
N THR A 127 5.69 -9.11 23.06
CA THR A 127 4.72 -8.40 22.22
C THR A 127 5.36 -7.91 20.94
N LEU A 128 6.58 -7.38 21.03
CA LEU A 128 7.34 -6.98 19.85
C LEU A 128 7.61 -8.16 18.90
N VAL A 129 7.89 -9.35 19.45
CA VAL A 129 8.04 -10.59 18.66
C VAL A 129 6.73 -10.95 17.95
N TYR A 130 5.59 -10.88 18.62
CA TYR A 130 4.30 -11.16 17.98
C TYR A 130 3.96 -10.16 16.87
N VAL A 131 4.22 -8.87 17.07
CA VAL A 131 4.08 -7.85 16.03
C VAL A 131 5.04 -8.11 14.86
N GLY A 132 6.28 -8.49 15.15
CA GLY A 132 7.25 -8.92 14.14
C GLY A 132 6.75 -10.11 13.31
N PHE A 133 6.10 -11.08 13.95
CA PHE A 133 5.47 -12.20 13.27
C PHE A 133 4.23 -11.83 12.45
N LEU A 134 3.43 -10.86 12.91
CA LEU A 134 2.33 -10.31 12.11
C LEU A 134 2.86 -9.66 10.83
N PHE A 135 3.92 -8.85 10.95
CA PHE A 135 4.60 -8.21 9.82
C PHE A 135 5.20 -9.26 8.85
N LEU A 136 5.91 -10.26 9.37
CA LEU A 136 6.47 -11.35 8.56
C LEU A 136 5.38 -12.10 7.78
N GLY A 137 4.24 -12.36 8.41
CA GLY A 137 3.08 -12.96 7.74
C GLY A 137 2.55 -12.10 6.59
N ALA A 138 2.46 -10.77 6.77
CA ALA A 138 2.07 -9.86 5.70
C ALA A 138 3.07 -9.84 4.53
N VAL A 139 4.38 -9.91 4.83
CA VAL A 139 5.43 -10.04 3.80
C VAL A 139 5.26 -11.34 3.00
N ILE A 140 5.02 -12.47 3.67
CA ILE A 140 4.77 -13.76 2.99
C ILE A 140 3.52 -13.67 2.10
N VAL A 141 2.42 -13.12 2.62
CA VAL A 141 1.18 -12.91 1.86
C VAL A 141 1.44 -12.04 0.63
N HIS A 142 2.19 -10.95 0.77
CA HIS A 142 2.54 -10.08 -0.35
C HIS A 142 3.31 -10.86 -1.43
N ILE A 143 4.38 -11.57 -1.05
CA ILE A 143 5.20 -12.36 -2.00
C ILE A 143 4.34 -13.37 -2.76
N VAL A 144 3.53 -14.16 -2.07
CA VAL A 144 2.65 -15.17 -2.69
C VAL A 144 1.63 -14.50 -3.61
N THR A 145 1.01 -13.41 -3.17
CA THR A 145 0.02 -12.67 -3.96
C THR A 145 0.64 -12.07 -5.22
N THR A 146 1.87 -11.57 -5.13
CA THR A 146 2.62 -11.05 -6.28
C THR A 146 2.95 -12.16 -7.27
N ILE A 147 3.49 -13.28 -6.81
CA ILE A 147 3.78 -14.45 -7.67
C ILE A 147 2.51 -14.89 -8.40
N ASP A 148 1.40 -15.05 -7.67
CA ASP A 148 0.13 -15.46 -8.25
C ASP A 148 -0.45 -14.41 -9.23
N THR A 149 -0.27 -13.11 -8.94
CA THR A 149 -0.70 -12.03 -9.85
C THR A 149 0.07 -12.06 -11.17
N PHE A 150 1.39 -12.23 -11.12
CA PHE A 150 2.21 -12.35 -12.34
C PHE A 150 1.89 -13.66 -13.09
N LYS A 151 1.51 -14.73 -12.39
CA LYS A 151 0.99 -15.96 -13.00
C LYS A 151 -0.25 -15.75 -13.82
N GLN A 152 -1.26 -15.20 -13.17
CA GLN A 152 -2.52 -14.85 -13.82
C GLN A 152 -2.28 -13.97 -15.06
N ALA A 153 -1.40 -12.97 -14.94
CA ALA A 153 -1.03 -12.12 -16.06
C ALA A 153 -0.41 -12.91 -17.23
N SER A 154 0.45 -13.88 -16.96
CA SER A 154 1.07 -14.71 -18.01
C SER A 154 0.11 -15.72 -18.65
N GLU A 155 -0.97 -16.07 -17.97
CA GLU A 155 -1.97 -17.04 -18.43
C GLU A 155 -3.15 -16.36 -19.17
N GLY A 156 -3.16 -15.02 -19.25
CA GLY A 156 -4.21 -14.26 -19.92
C GLY A 156 -5.44 -13.96 -19.06
N ALA A 157 -5.35 -14.15 -17.74
CA ALA A 157 -6.43 -13.90 -16.78
C ALA A 157 -6.93 -12.45 -16.77
N PHE A 158 -6.10 -11.50 -17.22
CA PHE A 158 -6.46 -10.08 -17.30
C PHE A 158 -6.76 -9.60 -18.72
N SER A 159 -6.99 -10.51 -19.67
CA SER A 159 -7.46 -10.17 -21.01
C SER A 159 -8.94 -9.77 -20.97
N MET A 160 -9.47 -9.22 -22.07
CA MET A 160 -10.92 -8.97 -22.23
C MET A 160 -11.66 -10.17 -22.84
N ASN A 161 -10.98 -11.30 -23.02
CA ASN A 161 -11.52 -12.47 -23.73
C ASN A 161 -12.10 -13.48 -22.72
N GLU A 162 -12.57 -14.63 -23.21
CA GLU A 162 -13.10 -15.72 -22.39
C GLU A 162 -12.10 -16.27 -21.35
N ARG A 163 -10.79 -16.01 -21.53
CA ARG A 163 -9.73 -16.34 -20.57
C ARG A 163 -9.72 -15.45 -19.32
N SER A 164 -10.51 -14.38 -19.30
CA SER A 164 -10.54 -13.45 -18.18
C SER A 164 -11.04 -14.13 -16.90
N THR A 165 -10.32 -13.92 -15.80
CA THR A 165 -10.69 -14.44 -14.48
C THR A 165 -10.59 -13.33 -13.43
N SER A 166 -11.27 -13.51 -12.30
CA SER A 166 -11.17 -12.58 -11.17
C SER A 166 -9.73 -12.45 -10.68
N PHE A 167 -9.32 -11.23 -10.30
CA PHE A 167 -8.04 -10.96 -9.62
C PHE A 167 -7.82 -11.87 -8.41
N PHE A 168 -8.90 -12.25 -7.71
CA PHE A 168 -8.88 -13.19 -6.60
C PHE A 168 -8.92 -14.63 -7.12
N SER A 169 -7.74 -15.21 -7.33
CA SER A 169 -7.59 -16.63 -7.65
C SER A 169 -7.91 -17.53 -6.45
N LYS A 170 -8.05 -18.83 -6.72
CA LYS A 170 -8.14 -19.86 -5.68
C LYS A 170 -6.91 -19.85 -4.76
N THR A 171 -5.73 -19.55 -5.28
CA THR A 171 -4.48 -19.40 -4.52
C THR A 171 -4.62 -18.26 -3.50
N LYS A 172 -5.02 -17.07 -3.95
CA LYS A 172 -5.23 -15.91 -3.06
C LYS A 172 -6.31 -16.17 -2.04
N GLY A 173 -7.42 -16.79 -2.44
CA GLY A 173 -8.50 -17.21 -1.54
C GLY A 173 -8.02 -18.14 -0.43
N THR A 174 -7.18 -19.13 -0.77
CA THR A 174 -6.59 -20.06 0.21
C THR A 174 -5.61 -19.34 1.12
N MET A 175 -4.74 -18.49 0.56
CA MET A 175 -3.77 -17.71 1.32
C MET A 175 -4.44 -16.77 2.31
N MET A 176 -5.53 -16.09 1.92
CA MET A 176 -6.31 -15.24 2.82
C MET A 176 -6.83 -16.03 4.02
N LYS A 177 -7.38 -17.24 3.82
CA LYS A 177 -7.86 -18.07 4.94
C LYS A 177 -6.74 -18.44 5.91
N VAL A 178 -5.60 -18.90 5.39
CA VAL A 178 -4.44 -19.29 6.21
C VAL A 178 -3.89 -18.07 6.95
N ALA A 179 -3.72 -16.95 6.26
CA ALA A 179 -3.27 -15.69 6.82
C ALA A 179 -4.21 -15.17 7.91
N SER A 180 -5.53 -15.26 7.71
CA SER A 180 -6.52 -14.85 8.71
C SER A 180 -6.44 -15.70 9.97
N ILE A 181 -6.29 -17.02 9.85
CA ILE A 181 -6.13 -17.90 11.02
C ILE A 181 -4.82 -17.57 11.76
N TYR A 182 -3.72 -17.45 11.04
CA TYR A 182 -2.42 -17.09 11.59
C TYR A 182 -2.45 -15.75 12.33
N ALA A 183 -2.99 -14.71 11.69
CA ALA A 183 -3.12 -13.38 12.27
C ALA A 183 -4.05 -13.38 13.51
N LEU A 184 -5.15 -14.12 13.46
CA LEU A 184 -6.07 -14.24 14.59
C LEU A 184 -5.40 -14.88 15.80
N ILE A 185 -4.61 -15.95 15.61
CA ILE A 185 -3.86 -16.59 16.70
C ILE A 185 -2.90 -15.59 17.34
N LEU A 186 -2.12 -14.85 16.53
CA LEU A 186 -1.18 -13.85 17.05
C LEU A 186 -1.89 -12.70 17.77
N LEU A 187 -3.03 -12.22 17.26
CA LEU A 187 -3.83 -11.19 17.92
C LEU A 187 -4.35 -11.67 19.28
N ILE A 188 -4.85 -12.91 19.36
CA ILE A 188 -5.28 -13.52 20.62
C ILE A 188 -4.11 -13.60 21.61
N LEU A 189 -2.92 -14.01 21.15
CA LEU A 189 -1.73 -14.06 22.00
C LEU A 189 -1.32 -12.68 22.50
N ILE A 190 -1.34 -11.65 21.65
CA ILE A 190 -1.05 -10.26 22.05
C ILE A 190 -2.04 -9.79 23.12
N TYR A 191 -3.33 -10.07 22.93
CA TYR A 191 -4.38 -9.67 23.87
C TYR A 191 -4.18 -10.27 25.26
N PHE A 192 -4.05 -11.59 25.35
CA PHE A 192 -3.90 -12.29 26.63
C PHE A 192 -2.56 -12.03 27.30
N HIS A 193 -1.49 -11.84 26.53
CA HIS A 193 -0.16 -11.62 27.07
C HIS A 193 -0.03 -10.26 27.76
N ASN A 194 -0.64 -9.21 27.20
CA ASN A 194 -0.49 -7.85 27.71
C ASN A 194 -1.62 -7.37 28.62
N ASP A 195 -2.69 -8.16 28.75
CA ASP A 195 -3.93 -7.74 29.42
C ASP A 195 -4.42 -6.36 28.91
N TYR A 196 -4.34 -6.17 27.58
CA TYR A 196 -4.69 -4.89 26.97
C TYR A 196 -6.16 -4.55 27.15
N THR A 197 -6.43 -3.26 27.34
CA THR A 197 -7.79 -2.74 27.18
C THR A 197 -8.30 -3.01 25.77
N PHE A 198 -9.61 -3.10 25.65
CA PHE A 198 -10.28 -3.38 24.39
C PHE A 198 -9.92 -2.35 23.30
N ASP A 199 -9.73 -1.08 23.67
CA ASP A 199 -9.38 0.00 22.75
C ASP A 199 -7.98 -0.19 22.13
N THR A 200 -6.96 -0.52 22.95
CA THR A 200 -5.61 -0.83 22.45
C THR A 200 -5.62 -2.09 21.58
N PHE A 201 -6.36 -3.11 21.97
CA PHE A 201 -6.50 -4.34 21.19
C PHE A 201 -7.15 -4.09 19.82
N ILE A 202 -8.19 -3.25 19.75
CA ILE A 202 -8.80 -2.85 18.47
C ILE A 202 -7.78 -2.21 17.55
N GLY A 203 -6.86 -1.39 18.07
CA GLY A 203 -5.76 -0.82 17.30
C GLY A 203 -4.95 -1.88 16.56
N TYR A 204 -4.55 -2.95 17.26
CA TYR A 204 -3.83 -4.08 16.65
C TYR A 204 -4.66 -4.82 15.60
N VAL A 205 -5.96 -5.01 15.84
CA VAL A 205 -6.87 -5.64 14.87
C VAL A 205 -6.96 -4.78 13.60
N ILE A 206 -7.21 -3.48 13.73
CA ILE A 206 -7.31 -2.54 12.61
C ILE A 206 -5.99 -2.49 11.84
N GLY A 207 -4.86 -2.37 12.56
CA GLY A 207 -3.52 -2.37 11.97
C GLY A 207 -3.26 -3.65 11.18
N THR A 208 -3.61 -4.80 11.73
CA THR A 208 -3.44 -6.10 11.05
C THR A 208 -4.27 -6.17 9.78
N VAL A 209 -5.56 -5.82 9.84
CA VAL A 209 -6.44 -5.84 8.67
C VAL A 209 -5.91 -4.90 7.58
N LEU A 210 -5.52 -3.68 7.95
CA LEU A 210 -4.97 -2.70 7.02
C LEU A 210 -3.68 -3.21 6.37
N MET A 211 -2.73 -3.69 7.16
CA MET A 211 -1.44 -4.20 6.69
C MET A 211 -1.61 -5.34 5.69
N TYR A 212 -2.47 -6.32 5.98
CA TYR A 212 -2.70 -7.46 5.08
C TYR A 212 -3.50 -7.05 3.83
N ALA A 213 -4.47 -6.15 3.95
CA ALA A 213 -5.20 -5.63 2.80
C ALA A 213 -4.27 -4.88 1.83
N VAL A 214 -3.38 -4.03 2.37
CA VAL A 214 -2.39 -3.29 1.59
C VAL A 214 -1.35 -4.22 0.98
N ALA A 215 -0.88 -5.23 1.72
CA ALA A 215 0.03 -6.27 1.20
C ALA A 215 -0.55 -7.00 -0.02
N ILE A 216 -1.85 -7.33 0.01
CA ILE A 216 -2.56 -7.96 -1.12
C ILE A 216 -2.70 -6.97 -2.29
N GLY A 217 -3.14 -5.74 -2.02
CA GLY A 217 -3.35 -4.70 -3.05
C GLY A 217 -2.05 -4.28 -3.74
N ALA A 218 -0.93 -4.24 -3.01
CA ALA A 218 0.37 -3.85 -3.54
C ALA A 218 0.88 -4.78 -4.66
N ALA A 219 0.36 -6.02 -4.76
CA ALA A 219 0.66 -6.91 -5.87
C ALA A 219 0.15 -6.36 -7.22
N GLU A 220 -1.02 -5.69 -7.24
CA GLU A 220 -1.51 -4.99 -8.45
C GLU A 220 -0.60 -3.82 -8.83
N PHE A 221 -0.12 -3.07 -7.83
CA PHE A 221 0.78 -1.95 -8.05
C PHE A 221 2.13 -2.41 -8.63
N GLN A 222 2.65 -3.56 -8.18
CA GLN A 222 3.86 -4.16 -8.75
C GLN A 222 3.65 -4.63 -10.20
N LEU A 223 2.49 -5.24 -10.50
CA LEU A 223 2.16 -5.60 -11.88
C LEU A 223 2.05 -4.36 -12.77
N LEU A 224 1.40 -3.29 -12.28
CA LEU A 224 1.31 -2.03 -13.00
C LEU A 224 2.69 -1.41 -13.26
N ALA A 225 3.57 -1.39 -12.25
CA ALA A 225 4.94 -0.92 -12.41
C ALA A 225 5.63 -1.68 -13.55
N TYR A 226 5.62 -3.01 -13.47
CA TYR A 226 6.16 -3.86 -14.54
C TYR A 226 5.58 -3.53 -15.91
N CYS A 227 4.26 -3.38 -16.02
CA CYS A 227 3.60 -3.07 -17.29
C CYS A 227 3.98 -1.70 -17.84
N ARG A 228 4.08 -0.65 -17.01
CA ARG A 228 4.50 0.69 -17.47
C ARG A 228 5.95 0.72 -17.97
N PHE A 229 6.85 0.01 -17.29
CA PHE A 229 8.24 -0.10 -17.74
C PHE A 229 8.38 -0.95 -19.01
N LYS A 230 7.56 -2.00 -19.16
CA LYS A 230 7.68 -2.94 -20.29
C LYS A 230 6.92 -2.51 -21.55
N PHE A 231 5.72 -1.97 -21.40
CA PHE A 231 4.78 -1.75 -22.50
C PHE A 231 4.39 -0.26 -22.61
N LYS A 232 4.67 0.33 -23.77
CA LYS A 232 4.36 1.75 -24.01
C LYS A 232 2.86 2.07 -23.91
N SER A 233 1.97 1.13 -24.21
CA SER A 233 0.52 1.37 -24.16
C SER A 233 -0.05 1.55 -22.75
N PHE A 234 0.72 1.20 -21.71
CA PHE A 234 0.36 1.48 -20.32
C PHE A 234 0.71 2.91 -19.89
N ASN A 235 1.40 3.66 -20.76
CA ASN A 235 1.76 5.05 -20.57
C ASN A 235 0.82 5.94 -21.39
N MET A 236 0.36 7.03 -20.78
CA MET A 236 -0.47 8.04 -21.43
C MET A 236 0.20 9.41 -21.31
N THR A 237 0.07 10.25 -22.34
CA THR A 237 0.55 11.64 -22.29
C THR A 237 -0.48 12.55 -21.61
N TRP A 238 -0.02 13.68 -21.09
CA TRP A 238 -0.91 14.71 -20.54
C TRP A 238 -1.91 15.20 -21.59
N GLU A 239 -1.46 15.41 -22.83
CA GLU A 239 -2.29 15.92 -23.92
C GLU A 239 -3.34 14.92 -24.39
N GLU A 240 -3.04 13.62 -24.36
CA GLU A 240 -4.03 12.56 -24.64
C GLU A 240 -5.10 12.51 -23.56
N ASP A 241 -4.68 12.54 -22.29
CA ASP A 241 -5.58 12.52 -21.15
C ASP A 241 -6.51 13.76 -21.13
N GLU A 242 -5.95 14.95 -21.39
CA GLU A 242 -6.71 16.19 -21.48
C GLU A 242 -7.73 16.16 -22.63
N ARG A 243 -7.36 15.59 -23.79
CA ARG A 243 -8.28 15.37 -24.91
C ARG A 243 -9.42 14.42 -24.53
N MET A 244 -9.12 13.32 -23.85
CA MET A 244 -10.13 12.36 -23.39
C MET A 244 -11.11 12.99 -22.39
N ARG A 245 -10.60 13.74 -21.40
CA ARG A 245 -11.44 14.48 -20.43
C ARG A 245 -12.36 15.48 -21.12
N LYS A 246 -11.85 16.29 -22.06
CA LYS A 246 -12.66 17.25 -22.84
C LYS A 246 -13.76 16.56 -23.64
N ARG A 247 -13.48 15.40 -24.25
CA ARG A 247 -14.46 14.61 -25.01
C ARG A 247 -15.57 14.08 -24.12
N ASN A 248 -15.21 13.53 -22.95
CA ASN A 248 -16.17 12.99 -22.00
C ASN A 248 -17.09 14.08 -21.42
N THR A 249 -16.56 15.26 -21.11
CA THR A 249 -17.38 16.40 -20.66
C THR A 249 -18.35 16.86 -21.75
N LYS A 250 -17.88 16.99 -23.01
CA LYS A 250 -18.75 17.38 -24.14
C LYS A 250 -19.86 16.36 -24.42
N SER A 251 -19.58 15.06 -24.27
CA SER A 251 -20.59 14.00 -24.41
C SER A 251 -21.67 14.09 -23.33
N LYS A 252 -21.28 14.37 -22.07
CA LYS A 252 -22.23 14.55 -20.95
C LYS A 252 -23.11 15.78 -21.11
N THR A 253 -22.62 16.86 -21.72
CA THR A 253 -23.43 18.06 -22.02
C THR A 253 -24.43 17.82 -23.15
N LYS A 254 -24.16 16.89 -24.08
CA LYS A 254 -25.07 16.55 -25.19
C LYS A 254 -26.14 15.51 -24.84
N SER A 255 -25.98 14.78 -23.72
CA SER A 255 -26.96 13.79 -23.25
C SER A 255 -27.87 14.32 -22.12
N LYS A 256 -27.81 15.63 -21.84
CA LYS A 256 -28.73 16.36 -20.98
C LYS A 256 -29.55 17.31 -21.84
#